data_AF-X1FS74-F1
#
_entry.id   AF-X1FS74-F1
#
_cell.length_a   1.000
_cell.length_b   1.000
_cell.length_c   1.000
_cell.angle_alpha   90.00
_cell.angle_beta   90.00
_cell.angle_gamma   90.00
#
_symmetry.space_group_name_H-M   'P 1'
#
loop_
_entity.id
_entity.type
_entity.pdbx_description
1 polymer ?
#
loop_
_entity_poly.entity_id
_entity_poly.type
_entity_poly.pdbx_seq_one_letter_code
_entity_poly.pdbx_strand_id
1 'polypeptide(L)'
;MIASKEHRENLIEFTKKLKYKAQSFPKDENEEPTEKYLEYLSLMYNPEIIKIILHLEVFPKSTSLSKLSKKTVVEKAKISAKLAETCKRGFLIKIGNYYSIPTPLFIYDMPFIIKENYSRDEIVKFAQLSREFYTNDKYYKTWENKR
;
A
#
# COMPACT_ATOMS: atom_id res chain seq x y z
N MET A 1 8.50 8.66 4.25
CA MET A 1 9.87 8.18 4.55
C MET A 1 9.75 7.17 5.66
N ILE A 2 10.53 6.09 5.59
CA ILE A 2 10.53 5.05 6.60
C ILE A 2 11.01 5.66 7.92
N ALA A 3 10.20 5.49 8.97
CA ALA A 3 10.33 6.24 10.22
C ALA A 3 11.08 5.46 11.31
N SER A 4 11.12 4.14 11.18
CA SER A 4 11.77 3.23 12.13
C SER A 4 11.99 1.87 11.49
N LYS A 5 12.81 1.02 12.15
CA LYS A 5 12.97 -0.38 11.78
C LYS A 5 11.63 -1.14 11.77
N GLU A 6 10.80 -0.92 12.79
CA GLU A 6 9.47 -1.52 12.88
C GLU A 6 8.56 -1.07 11.72
N HIS A 7 8.63 0.21 11.32
CA HIS A 7 7.89 0.70 10.15
C HIS A 7 8.32 -0.06 8.90
N ARG A 8 9.63 -0.24 8.68
CA ARG A 8 10.16 -1.00 7.55
C ARG A 8 9.68 -2.44 7.53
N GLU A 9 9.75 -3.13 8.67
CA GLU A 9 9.32 -4.52 8.82
C GLU A 9 7.82 -4.69 8.51
N ASN A 10 6.98 -3.78 9.01
CA ASN A 10 5.55 -3.78 8.71
C ASN A 10 5.26 -3.53 7.22
N LEU A 11 6.04 -2.66 6.56
CA LEU A 11 5.92 -2.45 5.11
C LEU A 11 6.30 -3.72 4.33
N ILE A 12 7.35 -4.45 4.75
CA ILE A 12 7.74 -5.73 4.14
C ILE A 12 6.65 -6.79 4.34
N GLU A 13 6.05 -6.88 5.53
CA GLU A 13 4.93 -7.80 5.76
C GLU A 13 3.74 -7.46 4.86
N PHE A 14 3.46 -6.17 4.69
CA PHE A 14 2.43 -5.68 3.78
C PHE A 14 2.70 -6.08 2.33
N THR A 15 3.92 -5.92 1.82
CA THR A 15 4.25 -6.32 0.43
C THR A 15 4.10 -7.82 0.21
N LYS A 16 4.45 -8.63 1.21
CA LYS A 16 4.30 -10.10 1.14
C LYS A 16 2.84 -10.53 0.93
N LYS A 17 1.85 -9.77 1.42
CA LYS A 17 0.43 -10.02 1.10
C LYS A 17 0.08 -9.82 -0.37
N LEU A 18 0.85 -9.01 -1.09
CA LEU A 18 0.65 -8.71 -2.51
C LEU A 18 1.33 -9.74 -3.43
N LYS A 19 2.22 -10.59 -2.90
CA LYS A 19 3.07 -11.52 -3.67
C LYS A 19 2.31 -12.32 -4.72
N TYR A 20 1.15 -12.86 -4.36
CA TYR A 20 0.35 -13.76 -5.19
C TYR A 20 -0.70 -13.05 -6.05
N LYS A 21 -0.78 -11.71 -6.01
CA LYS A 21 -1.65 -10.96 -6.91
C LYS A 21 -0.97 -10.79 -8.26
N ALA A 22 -1.78 -10.62 -9.31
CA ALA A 22 -1.30 -10.15 -10.59
C ALA A 22 -0.47 -8.87 -10.38
N GLN A 23 0.53 -8.66 -11.23
CA GLN A 23 1.53 -7.59 -11.13
C GLN A 23 2.49 -7.68 -9.91
N SER A 24 2.14 -8.42 -8.85
CA SER A 24 2.99 -8.59 -7.65
C SER A 24 3.61 -7.26 -7.16
N PHE A 25 4.85 -7.25 -6.69
CA PHE A 25 5.60 -6.05 -6.30
C PHE A 25 7.03 -6.05 -6.90
N PRO A 26 7.71 -4.88 -6.97
CA PRO A 26 9.13 -4.78 -7.35
C PRO A 26 10.02 -5.57 -6.39
N LYS A 27 10.79 -6.51 -6.92
CA LYS A 27 11.67 -7.40 -6.15
C LYS A 27 13.14 -7.14 -6.44
N ASP A 28 13.98 -7.34 -5.44
CA ASP A 28 15.43 -7.41 -5.58
C ASP A 28 15.90 -8.82 -6.02
N GLU A 29 17.22 -9.03 -6.02
CA GLU A 29 17.86 -10.29 -6.38
C GLU A 29 17.50 -11.45 -5.43
N ASN A 30 17.03 -11.15 -4.22
CA ASN A 30 16.64 -12.12 -3.18
C ASN A 30 15.12 -12.36 -3.15
N GLU A 31 14.38 -11.89 -4.16
CA GLU A 31 12.91 -11.90 -4.20
C GLU A 31 12.21 -11.09 -3.08
N GLU A 32 12.92 -10.19 -2.41
CA GLU A 32 12.40 -9.32 -1.37
C GLU A 32 12.02 -7.94 -1.96
N PRO A 33 11.11 -7.17 -1.32
CA PRO A 33 10.70 -5.87 -1.85
C PRO A 33 11.88 -4.89 -1.90
N THR A 34 12.03 -4.16 -3.00
CA THR A 34 13.11 -3.19 -3.13
C THR A 34 12.94 -2.01 -2.17
N GLU A 35 14.05 -1.40 -1.76
CA GLU A 35 14.01 -0.26 -0.81
C GLU A 35 13.20 0.91 -1.39
N LYS A 36 13.32 1.17 -2.70
CA LYS A 36 12.56 2.21 -3.39
C LYS A 36 11.06 1.96 -3.39
N TYR A 37 10.65 0.70 -3.49
CA TYR A 37 9.26 0.34 -3.34
C TYR A 37 8.76 0.50 -1.90
N LEU A 38 9.58 0.15 -0.89
CA LEU A 38 9.24 0.39 0.52
C LEU A 38 9.14 1.90 0.81
N GLU A 39 10.04 2.72 0.26
CA GLU A 39 9.97 4.18 0.34
C GLU A 39 8.68 4.72 -0.28
N TYR A 40 8.27 4.19 -1.45
CA TYR A 40 7.02 4.55 -2.11
C TYR A 40 5.81 4.24 -1.23
N LEU A 41 5.75 3.04 -0.64
CA LEU A 41 4.67 2.66 0.29
C LEU A 41 4.68 3.50 1.57
N SER A 42 5.85 3.96 2.02
CA SER A 42 5.98 4.85 3.19
C SER A 42 5.38 6.25 2.96
N LEU A 43 5.06 6.62 1.71
CA LEU A 43 4.28 7.82 1.41
C LEU A 43 2.78 7.61 1.61
N MET A 44 2.33 6.35 1.51
CA MET A 44 0.93 5.96 1.65
C MET A 44 0.54 5.63 3.08
N TYR A 45 1.42 4.93 3.77
CA TYR A 45 1.15 4.37 5.08
C TYR A 45 2.18 4.85 6.07
N ASN A 46 1.72 5.53 7.10
CA ASN A 46 2.56 5.88 8.25
C ASN A 46 2.64 4.67 9.22
N PRO A 47 3.54 4.71 10.23
CA PRO A 47 3.75 3.59 11.15
C PRO A 47 2.50 3.13 11.91
N GLU A 48 1.57 4.03 12.24
CA GLU A 48 0.34 3.65 12.93
C GLU A 48 -0.66 2.99 11.99
N ILE A 49 -0.78 3.54 10.77
CA ILE A 49 -1.73 3.09 9.77
C ILE A 49 -1.34 1.71 9.25
N ILE A 50 -0.06 1.45 8.98
CA ILE A 50 0.37 0.15 8.46
C ILE A 50 0.03 -1.00 9.41
N LYS A 51 0.16 -0.79 10.74
CA LYS A 51 -0.20 -1.79 11.76
C LYS A 51 -1.67 -2.20 11.67
N ILE A 52 -2.56 -1.25 11.41
CA ILE A 52 -3.99 -1.52 11.21
C ILE A 52 -4.22 -2.27 9.88
N ILE A 53 -3.55 -1.81 8.82
CA ILE A 53 -3.71 -2.34 7.46
C ILE A 53 -3.25 -3.79 7.33
N LEU A 54 -2.25 -4.22 8.10
CA LEU A 54 -1.79 -5.62 8.11
C LEU A 54 -2.89 -6.63 8.47
N HIS A 55 -3.96 -6.19 9.14
CA HIS A 55 -5.09 -7.06 9.45
C HIS A 55 -6.15 -7.15 8.34
N LEU A 56 -6.00 -6.37 7.27
CA LEU A 56 -6.89 -6.32 6.11
C LEU A 56 -6.57 -7.43 5.09
N GLU A 57 -7.59 -7.79 4.34
CA GLU A 57 -7.51 -8.65 3.17
C GLU A 57 -7.22 -7.81 1.92
N VAL A 58 -6.57 -8.42 0.92
CA VAL A 58 -6.37 -7.78 -0.40
C VAL A 58 -7.61 -7.98 -1.27
N PHE A 59 -8.06 -6.88 -1.90
CA PHE A 59 -9.21 -6.86 -2.81
C PHE A 59 -9.16 -7.99 -3.86
N PRO A 60 -10.29 -8.64 -4.23
CA PRO A 60 -11.69 -8.31 -3.92
C PRO A 60 -12.20 -8.75 -2.54
N LYS A 61 -11.38 -9.45 -1.75
CA LYS A 61 -11.73 -9.77 -0.36
C LYS A 61 -11.67 -8.51 0.50
N SER A 62 -12.46 -8.49 1.57
CA SER A 62 -12.52 -7.35 2.48
C SER A 62 -12.65 -7.78 3.94
N THR A 63 -12.18 -6.92 4.83
CA THR A 63 -12.30 -7.08 6.27
C THR A 63 -13.36 -6.10 6.78
N SER A 64 -14.37 -6.60 7.49
CA SER A 64 -15.37 -5.74 8.12
C SER A 64 -14.75 -4.93 9.27
N LEU A 65 -15.26 -3.72 9.49
CA LEU A 65 -14.84 -2.87 10.61
C LEU A 65 -15.01 -3.57 11.97
N SER A 66 -16.03 -4.41 12.11
CA SER A 66 -16.23 -5.25 13.30
C SER A 66 -15.12 -6.28 13.49
N LYS A 67 -14.67 -6.95 12.42
CA LYS A 67 -13.56 -7.91 12.48
C LYS A 67 -12.24 -7.21 12.78
N LEU A 68 -12.02 -6.04 12.18
CA LEU A 68 -10.83 -5.23 12.40
C LEU A 68 -10.73 -4.75 13.86
N SER A 69 -11.82 -4.21 14.40
CA SER A 69 -11.92 -3.78 15.80
C SER A 69 -11.57 -4.88 16.80
N LYS A 70 -12.02 -6.12 16.55
CA LYS A 70 -11.65 -7.28 17.38
C LYS A 70 -10.17 -7.64 17.26
N LYS A 71 -9.59 -7.60 16.06
CA LYS A 71 -8.18 -7.93 15.82
C LYS A 71 -7.22 -6.92 16.44
N THR A 72 -7.55 -5.63 16.38
CA THR A 72 -6.67 -4.56 16.86
C THR A 72 -6.94 -4.15 18.30
N VAL A 73 -8.03 -4.62 18.91
CA VAL A 73 -8.52 -4.15 20.22
C VAL A 73 -8.71 -2.63 20.24
N VAL A 74 -9.19 -2.07 19.11
CA VAL A 74 -9.48 -0.63 18.97
C VAL A 74 -10.94 -0.47 18.61
N GLU A 75 -11.58 0.55 19.16
CA GLU A 75 -12.96 0.88 18.87
C GLU A 75 -13.20 1.18 17.39
N LYS A 76 -14.35 0.74 16.85
CA LYS A 76 -14.75 0.92 15.45
C LYS A 76 -14.68 2.38 15.00
N ALA A 77 -15.18 3.31 15.83
CA ALA A 77 -15.19 4.74 15.52
C ALA A 77 -13.76 5.29 15.37
N LYS A 78 -12.85 4.91 16.29
CA LYS A 78 -11.44 5.31 16.25
C LYS A 78 -10.72 4.75 15.03
N ILE A 79 -10.96 3.49 14.67
CA ILE A 79 -10.40 2.89 13.45
C ILE A 79 -10.90 3.62 12.21
N SER A 80 -12.21 3.86 12.11
CA SER A 80 -12.79 4.58 10.98
C SER A 80 -12.23 5.99 10.85
N ALA A 81 -12.02 6.69 11.96
CA ALA A 81 -11.40 8.02 11.97
C ALA A 81 -9.94 7.96 11.52
N LYS A 82 -9.14 7.02 12.03
CA LYS A 82 -7.73 6.83 11.62
C LYS A 82 -7.59 6.51 10.13
N LEU A 83 -8.47 5.68 9.58
CA LEU A 83 -8.41 5.25 8.18
C LEU A 83 -9.05 6.24 7.19
N ALA A 84 -9.79 7.24 7.68
CA ALA A 84 -10.60 8.12 6.83
C ALA A 84 -9.76 8.83 5.76
N GLU A 85 -8.65 9.44 6.16
CA GLU A 85 -7.76 10.15 5.24
C GLU A 85 -7.07 9.17 4.26
N THR A 86 -6.61 8.02 4.75
CA THR A 86 -6.02 6.97 3.90
C THR A 86 -6.98 6.48 2.82
N CYS A 87 -8.28 6.37 3.14
CA CYS A 87 -9.33 6.04 2.16
C CYS A 87 -9.59 7.20 1.19
N LYS A 88 -9.68 8.44 1.68
CA LYS A 88 -9.87 9.64 0.83
C LYS A 88 -8.75 9.77 -0.19
N ARG A 89 -7.51 9.50 0.24
CA ARG A 89 -6.30 9.45 -0.59
C ARG A 89 -6.16 8.16 -1.38
N GLY A 90 -7.20 7.33 -1.52
CA GLY A 90 -7.21 6.15 -2.40
C GLY A 90 -6.22 5.05 -2.04
N PHE A 91 -5.58 5.10 -0.87
CA PHE A 91 -4.62 4.10 -0.42
C PHE A 91 -5.30 2.87 0.21
N LEU A 92 -6.61 2.95 0.46
CA LEU A 92 -7.43 1.83 0.90
C LEU A 92 -8.77 1.85 0.17
N ILE A 93 -9.26 0.66 -0.16
CA ILE A 93 -10.61 0.51 -0.72
C ILE A 93 -11.59 0.40 0.45
N LYS A 94 -12.58 1.30 0.49
CA LYS A 94 -13.68 1.28 1.45
C LYS A 94 -15.01 1.09 0.73
N ILE A 95 -15.76 0.06 1.13
CA ILE A 95 -17.12 -0.21 0.63
C ILE A 95 -18.03 -0.39 1.84
N GLY A 96 -18.85 0.64 2.13
CA GLY A 96 -19.64 0.68 3.36
C GLY A 96 -18.76 0.53 4.61
N ASN A 97 -19.00 -0.54 5.40
CA ASN A 97 -18.26 -0.86 6.62
C ASN A 97 -17.10 -1.86 6.39
N TYR A 98 -16.67 -2.06 5.14
CA TYR A 98 -15.62 -2.99 4.78
C TYR A 98 -14.41 -2.25 4.21
N TYR A 99 -13.23 -2.74 4.56
CA TYR A 99 -11.94 -2.20 4.14
C TYR A 99 -11.09 -3.29 3.48
N SER A 100 -10.37 -2.91 2.43
CA SER A 100 -9.46 -3.81 1.71
C SER A 100 -8.17 -3.09 1.34
N ILE A 101 -7.08 -3.87 1.28
CA ILE A 101 -5.84 -3.47 0.64
C ILE A 101 -6.09 -3.42 -0.88
N PRO A 102 -5.75 -2.33 -1.58
CA PRO A 102 -5.81 -2.28 -3.03
C PRO A 102 -4.92 -3.34 -3.69
N THR A 103 -5.28 -3.78 -4.89
CA THR A 103 -4.37 -4.61 -5.69
C THR A 103 -3.12 -3.81 -6.09
N PRO A 104 -2.01 -4.47 -6.46
CA PRO A 104 -0.81 -3.76 -6.88
C PRO A 104 -1.07 -2.71 -7.96
N LEU A 105 -1.87 -3.04 -8.98
CA LEU A 105 -2.29 -2.07 -10.01
C LEU A 105 -2.84 -0.77 -9.41
N PHE A 106 -3.78 -0.85 -8.46
CA PHE A 106 -4.34 0.34 -7.82
C PHE A 106 -3.34 1.06 -6.91
N ILE A 107 -2.39 0.36 -6.29
CA ILE A 107 -1.31 0.99 -5.52
C ILE A 107 -0.47 1.90 -6.42
N TYR A 108 -0.23 1.51 -7.67
CA TYR A 108 0.54 2.36 -8.60
C TYR A 108 -0.30 3.48 -9.20
N ASP A 109 -1.55 3.20 -9.57
CA ASP A 109 -2.34 4.13 -10.38
C ASP A 109 -3.10 5.17 -9.54
N MET A 110 -3.56 4.80 -8.34
CA MET A 110 -4.42 5.68 -7.53
C MET A 110 -3.82 7.06 -7.29
N PRO A 111 -2.53 7.22 -6.90
CA PRO A 111 -1.95 8.54 -6.68
C PRO A 111 -2.06 9.51 -7.87
N PHE A 112 -2.10 8.97 -9.09
CA PHE A 112 -2.20 9.76 -10.32
C PHE A 112 -3.65 9.95 -10.79
N ILE A 113 -4.54 8.99 -10.48
CA ILE A 113 -5.97 9.07 -10.78
C ILE A 113 -6.66 10.12 -9.91
N ILE A 114 -6.35 10.14 -8.61
CA ILE A 114 -6.91 11.09 -7.63
C ILE A 114 -5.89 12.16 -7.24
N LYS A 115 -5.12 12.63 -8.23
CA LYS A 115 -4.00 13.57 -8.05
C LYS A 115 -4.38 14.84 -7.27
N GLU A 116 -5.65 15.25 -7.36
CA GLU A 116 -6.21 16.43 -6.68
C GLU A 116 -6.16 16.31 -5.15
N ASN A 117 -5.97 15.10 -4.61
CA ASN A 117 -5.84 14.84 -3.18
C ASN A 117 -4.39 14.94 -2.67
N TYR A 118 -3.44 15.37 -3.49
CA TYR A 118 -2.03 15.45 -3.13
C TYR A 118 -1.43 16.82 -3.46
N SER A 119 -0.40 17.18 -2.69
CA SER A 119 0.46 18.31 -3.04
C SER A 119 1.32 18.01 -4.28
N ARG A 120 1.80 19.06 -4.95
CA ARG A 120 2.70 18.94 -6.09
C ARG A 120 3.96 18.13 -5.72
N ASP A 121 4.51 18.37 -4.54
CA ASP A 121 5.73 17.71 -4.08
C ASP A 121 5.52 16.21 -3.85
N GLU A 122 4.36 15.82 -3.31
CA GLU A 122 3.99 14.41 -3.16
C GLU A 122 3.86 13.72 -4.52
N ILE A 123 3.19 14.35 -5.49
CA ILE A 123 3.03 13.80 -6.85
C ILE A 123 4.39 13.59 -7.50
N VAL A 124 5.27 14.59 -7.43
CA VAL A 124 6.64 14.49 -7.97
C VAL A 124 7.38 13.34 -7.30
N LYS A 125 7.26 13.20 -5.98
CA LYS A 125 7.93 12.14 -5.24
C LYS A 125 7.40 10.75 -5.58
N PHE A 126 6.08 10.59 -5.72
CA PHE A 126 5.47 9.35 -6.22
C PHE A 126 5.99 8.99 -7.61
N ALA A 127 6.06 9.97 -8.53
CA ALA A 127 6.55 9.76 -9.89
C ALA A 127 8.05 9.42 -9.95
N GLN A 128 8.86 10.05 -9.09
CA GLN A 128 10.30 9.76 -9.00
C GLN A 128 10.56 8.33 -8.51
N LEU A 129 9.96 7.97 -7.38
CA LEU A 129 10.11 6.62 -6.82
C LEU A 129 9.53 5.55 -7.73
N SER A 130 8.38 5.81 -8.36
CA SER A 130 7.79 4.88 -9.31
C SER A 130 8.69 4.65 -10.51
N ARG A 131 9.29 5.71 -11.06
CA ARG A 131 10.28 5.57 -12.14
C ARG A 131 11.48 4.74 -11.71
N GLU A 132 12.03 4.99 -10.52
CA GLU A 132 13.21 4.26 -10.02
C GLU A 132 12.97 2.75 -9.93
N PHE A 133 11.93 2.30 -9.22
CA PHE A 133 11.68 0.87 -9.14
C PHE A 133 11.15 0.28 -10.46
N TYR A 134 10.47 1.10 -11.29
CA TYR A 134 9.98 0.62 -12.58
C TYR A 134 11.13 0.30 -13.51
N THR A 135 12.10 1.21 -13.66
CA THR A 135 13.23 1.05 -14.60
C THR A 135 14.43 0.35 -13.98
N ASN A 136 14.91 0.84 -12.84
CA ASN A 136 16.21 0.43 -12.27
C ASN A 136 16.08 -0.93 -11.59
N ASP A 137 15.00 -1.14 -10.84
CA ASP A 137 14.68 -2.43 -10.22
C ASP A 137 14.01 -3.39 -11.22
N LYS A 138 13.90 -2.99 -12.49
CA LYS A 138 13.39 -3.79 -13.61
C LYS A 138 11.98 -4.33 -13.38
N TYR A 139 11.15 -3.64 -12.59
CA TYR A 139 9.77 -4.06 -12.35
C TYR A 139 8.94 -4.14 -13.64
N TYR A 140 9.28 -3.35 -14.66
CA TYR A 140 8.69 -3.42 -16.00
C TYR A 140 8.68 -4.85 -16.59
N LYS A 141 9.65 -5.70 -16.25
CA LYS A 141 9.73 -7.10 -16.70
C LYS A 141 8.57 -7.98 -16.22
N THR A 142 7.88 -7.56 -15.16
CA THR A 142 6.66 -8.25 -14.69
C THR A 142 5.50 -8.09 -15.68
N TRP A 143 5.58 -7.08 -16.54
CA TRP A 143 4.58 -6.72 -17.56
C TRP A 143 4.98 -7.17 -18.96
N GLU A 144 6.27 -7.44 -19.18
CA GLU A 144 6.72 -8.10 -20.39
C GLU A 144 6.17 -9.54 -20.39
N ASN A 145 5.25 -9.82 -21.32
CA ASN A 145 4.54 -11.09 -21.41
C ASN A 145 5.49 -12.28 -21.22
N LYS A 146 5.25 -13.08 -20.17
CA LYS A 146 5.56 -14.52 -20.21
C LYS A 146 4.51 -15.18 -21.11
N ARG A 147 4.67 -15.02 -22.43
CA ARG A 147 4.03 -15.93 -23.39
C ARG A 147 4.79 -17.25 -23.38
#